data_AF-A0A421CQV9-F1
#
_entry.id   AF-A0A421CQV9-F1
#
_cell.length_a   1.000
_cell.length_b   1.000
_cell.length_c   1.000
_cell.angle_alpha   90.00
_cell.angle_beta   90.00
_cell.angle_gamma   90.00
#
_symmetry.space_group_name_H-M   'P 1'
#
loop_
_entity.id
_entity.type
_entity.pdbx_description
1 polymer ?
#
loop_
_entity_poly.entity_id
_entity_poly.type
_entity_poly.pdbx_seq_one_letter_code
_entity_poly.pdbx_strand_id
1 'polypeptide(L)'
;MFLLESNVRKFLKYTLITIIIILFVLLVFESYEKYQEYLNIKRIQNNLNYTYNNYLYKVANQRMVVEEFFDFLTDNNFFLIEFNYSLTDGLTAKVATFMEPTQKIKSKYSISEVSKINMGSNYYVVLEIKEQGVNQ
;
A
#
# COMPACT_ATOMS: atom_id res chain seq x y z
N MET A 1 -43.37 -12.20 -68.07
CA MET A 1 -43.59 -11.46 -66.81
C MET A 1 -43.27 -12.31 -65.58
N PHE A 2 -43.78 -13.55 -65.47
CA PHE A 2 -43.49 -14.48 -64.36
C PHE A 2 -42.00 -14.79 -64.07
N LEU A 3 -41.16 -14.87 -65.12
CA LEU A 3 -39.72 -15.15 -64.95
C LEU A 3 -38.94 -13.98 -64.33
N LEU A 4 -39.35 -12.74 -64.62
CA LEU A 4 -38.75 -11.52 -64.06
C LEU A 4 -39.08 -11.41 -62.57
N GLU A 5 -40.32 -11.70 -62.20
CA GLU A 5 -40.80 -11.67 -60.81
C GLU A 5 -40.10 -12.73 -59.92
N SER A 6 -39.85 -13.92 -60.49
CA SER A 6 -39.11 -15.00 -59.82
C SER A 6 -37.64 -14.65 -59.56
N ASN A 7 -36.98 -14.01 -60.53
CA ASN A 7 -35.57 -13.61 -60.40
C ASN A 7 -35.38 -12.44 -59.42
N VAL A 8 -36.28 -11.46 -59.43
CA VAL A 8 -36.27 -10.34 -58.46
C VAL A 8 -36.46 -10.87 -57.03
N ARG A 9 -37.36 -11.83 -56.82
CA ARG A 9 -37.56 -12.46 -55.51
C ARG A 9 -36.32 -13.22 -55.02
N LYS A 10 -35.64 -13.94 -55.91
CA LYS A 10 -34.37 -14.63 -55.59
C LYS A 10 -33.28 -13.63 -55.23
N PHE A 11 -33.13 -12.56 -56.00
CA PHE A 11 -32.16 -11.50 -55.72
C PHE A 11 -32.40 -10.88 -54.35
N LEU A 12 -33.63 -10.43 -54.06
CA LEU A 12 -34.00 -9.86 -52.76
C LEU A 12 -33.72 -10.83 -51.60
N LYS A 13 -33.99 -12.13 -51.79
CA LYS A 13 -33.68 -13.16 -50.79
C LYS A 13 -32.17 -13.28 -50.52
N TYR A 14 -31.36 -13.27 -51.57
CA TYR A 14 -29.89 -13.29 -51.41
C TYR A 14 -29.39 -12.01 -50.73
N THR A 15 -29.87 -10.84 -51.13
CA THR A 15 -29.51 -9.57 -50.49
C THR A 15 -29.86 -9.57 -49.00
N LEU A 16 -31.06 -10.04 -48.64
CA LEU A 16 -31.49 -10.13 -47.25
C LEU A 16 -30.60 -11.06 -46.43
N ILE A 17 -30.27 -12.25 -46.97
CA ILE A 17 -29.37 -13.20 -46.31
C ILE A 17 -27.99 -12.58 -46.12
N THR A 18 -27.44 -11.90 -47.13
CA THR A 18 -26.15 -11.23 -47.03
C THR A 18 -26.16 -10.15 -45.96
N ILE A 19 -27.21 -9.33 -45.88
CA ILE A 19 -27.35 -8.30 -44.84
C ILE A 19 -27.39 -8.94 -43.44
N ILE A 20 -28.17 -10.02 -43.26
CA ILE A 20 -28.24 -10.74 -41.99
C ILE A 20 -26.87 -11.28 -41.59
N ILE A 21 -26.11 -11.84 -42.53
CA ILE A 21 -24.75 -12.34 -42.26
C ILE A 21 -23.83 -11.19 -41.84
N ILE A 22 -23.88 -10.05 -42.53
CA ILE A 22 -23.06 -8.87 -42.19
C ILE A 22 -23.41 -8.38 -40.78
N LEU A 23 -24.70 -8.24 -40.46
CA LEU A 23 -25.15 -7.83 -39.13
C LEU A 23 -24.71 -8.83 -38.04
N PHE A 24 -24.77 -10.13 -38.32
CA PHE A 24 -24.30 -11.15 -37.39
C PHE A 24 -22.80 -11.03 -37.14
N VAL A 25 -22.00 -10.83 -38.19
CA VAL A 25 -20.56 -10.62 -38.05
C VAL A 25 -20.26 -9.37 -37.21
N LEU A 26 -20.93 -8.25 -37.50
CA LEU A 26 -20.78 -7.01 -36.71
C LEU A 26 -21.13 -7.23 -35.24
N LEU A 27 -22.24 -7.92 -34.96
CA LEU A 27 -22.66 -8.24 -33.60
C LEU A 27 -21.63 -9.10 -32.85
N VAL A 28 -21.02 -10.09 -33.53
CA VAL A 28 -19.97 -10.93 -32.95
C VAL A 28 -18.74 -10.09 -32.61
N PHE A 29 -18.31 -9.19 -33.50
CA PHE A 29 -17.19 -8.29 -33.25
C PHE A 29 -17.45 -7.37 -32.06
N GLU A 30 -18.62 -6.71 -32.02
CA GLU A 30 -18.97 -5.80 -30.93
C GLU A 30 -19.10 -6.52 -29.58
N SER A 31 -19.69 -7.73 -29.59
CA SER A 31 -19.76 -8.57 -28.40
C SER A 31 -18.38 -8.98 -27.89
N TYR A 32 -17.46 -9.30 -28.81
CA TYR A 32 -16.09 -9.65 -28.46
C TYR A 32 -15.33 -8.45 -27.87
N GLU A 33 -15.46 -7.26 -28.46
CA GLU A 33 -14.87 -6.03 -27.91
C GLU A 33 -15.38 -5.73 -26.50
N LYS A 34 -16.69 -5.82 -26.27
CA LYS A 34 -17.28 -5.63 -24.94
C LYS A 34 -16.81 -6.66 -23.92
N TYR A 35 -16.62 -7.90 -24.34
CA TYR A 35 -16.05 -8.94 -23.49
C TYR A 35 -14.59 -8.63 -23.10
N GLN A 36 -13.77 -8.15 -24.03
CA GLN A 36 -12.40 -7.73 -23.72
C GLN A 36 -12.36 -6.52 -22.77
N GLU A 37 -13.25 -5.55 -22.97
CA GLU A 37 -13.40 -4.40 -22.08
C GLU A 37 -13.74 -4.84 -20.65
N TYR A 38 -14.72 -5.75 -20.50
CA TYR A 38 -15.08 -6.34 -19.22
C TYR A 38 -13.90 -7.04 -18.53
N LEU A 39 -13.13 -7.87 -19.27
CA LEU A 39 -11.95 -8.55 -18.73
C LEU A 39 -10.88 -7.56 -18.28
N ASN A 40 -10.69 -6.46 -19.00
CA ASN A 40 -9.74 -5.42 -18.64
C ASN A 40 -10.16 -4.71 -17.34
N ILE A 41 -11.42 -4.29 -17.24
CA ILE A 41 -11.97 -3.67 -16.03
C ILE A 41 -11.80 -4.60 -14.83
N LYS A 42 -12.09 -5.90 -14.99
CA LYS A 42 -11.92 -6.90 -13.94
C LYS A 42 -10.47 -7.03 -13.49
N ARG A 43 -9.50 -7.02 -14.42
CA ARG A 43 -8.07 -7.02 -14.08
C ARG A 43 -7.65 -5.77 -13.31
N ILE A 44 -8.07 -4.59 -13.76
CA ILE A 44 -7.77 -3.33 -13.09
C ILE A 44 -8.33 -3.34 -11.66
N GLN A 45 -9.57 -3.78 -11.47
CA GLN A 45 -10.19 -3.89 -10.15
C GLN A 45 -9.41 -4.85 -9.23
N ASN A 46 -8.98 -6.00 -9.73
CA ASN A 46 -8.17 -6.94 -8.96
C ASN A 46 -6.82 -6.34 -8.54
N ASN A 47 -6.15 -5.60 -9.44
CA ASN A 47 -4.90 -4.94 -9.13
C ASN A 47 -5.06 -3.84 -8.07
N LEU A 48 -6.17 -3.08 -8.14
CA LEU A 48 -6.50 -2.08 -7.13
C LEU A 48 -6.75 -2.73 -5.76
N ASN A 49 -7.53 -3.81 -5.71
CA ASN A 49 -7.78 -4.56 -4.48
C ASN A 49 -6.49 -5.14 -3.88
N TYR A 50 -5.60 -5.70 -4.72
CA TYR A 50 -4.30 -6.20 -4.28
C TYR A 50 -3.44 -5.08 -3.69
N THR A 51 -3.38 -3.93 -4.36
CA THR A 51 -2.62 -2.76 -3.92
C THR A 51 -3.15 -2.22 -2.59
N TYR A 52 -4.47 -2.14 -2.46
CA TYR A 52 -5.13 -1.70 -1.23
C TYR A 52 -4.86 -2.66 -0.06
N ASN A 53 -4.98 -3.97 -0.27
CA ASN A 53 -4.71 -4.95 0.77
C ASN A 53 -3.23 -4.91 1.22
N ASN A 54 -2.31 -4.72 0.27
CA ASN A 54 -0.89 -4.53 0.60
C ASN A 54 -0.65 -3.26 1.41
N TYR A 55 -1.36 -2.17 1.08
CA TYR A 55 -1.30 -0.94 1.86
C TYR A 55 -1.81 -1.17 3.30
N LEU A 56 -2.96 -1.83 3.47
CA LEU A 56 -3.49 -2.15 4.79
C LEU A 56 -2.51 -3.00 5.62
N TYR A 57 -1.91 -4.01 5.01
CA TYR A 57 -0.91 -4.85 5.66
C TYR A 57 0.32 -4.04 6.10
N LYS A 58 0.83 -3.15 5.23
CA LYS A 58 1.95 -2.26 5.57
C LYS A 58 1.61 -1.35 6.75
N VAL A 59 0.42 -0.74 6.74
CA VAL A 59 -0.03 0.14 7.84
C VAL A 59 -0.17 -0.63 9.15
N ALA A 60 -0.71 -1.86 9.12
CA ALA A 60 -0.82 -2.70 10.31
C ALA A 60 0.56 -3.01 10.91
N ASN A 61 1.53 -3.38 10.08
CA ASN A 61 2.91 -3.61 10.53
C ASN A 61 3.56 -2.34 11.07
N GLN A 62 3.37 -1.19 10.43
CA GLN A 62 3.88 0.08 10.94
C GLN A 62 3.32 0.42 12.32
N ARG A 63 2.01 0.21 12.54
CA ARG A 63 1.38 0.44 13.85
C ARG A 63 1.99 -0.45 14.93
N MET A 64 2.17 -1.73 14.64
CA MET A 64 2.81 -2.68 15.57
C MET A 64 4.25 -2.27 15.92
N VAL A 65 5.02 -1.82 14.94
CA VAL A 65 6.41 -1.36 15.16
C VAL A 65 6.44 -0.06 15.98
N VAL A 66 5.52 0.87 15.73
CA VAL A 66 5.35 2.10 16.52
C VAL A 66 4.92 1.79 17.96
N GLU A 67 3.98 0.87 18.14
CA GLU A 67 3.51 0.42 19.45
C GLU A 67 4.66 -0.18 20.26
N GLU A 68 5.40 -1.12 19.68
CA GLU A 68 6.57 -1.73 20.34
C GLU A 68 7.63 -0.69 20.72
N PHE A 69 7.80 0.36 19.90
CA PHE A 69 8.71 1.46 20.22
C PHE A 69 8.24 2.28 21.42
N PHE A 70 6.95 2.62 21.49
CA PHE A 70 6.40 3.34 22.63
C PHE A 70 6.38 2.49 23.91
N ASP A 71 6.14 1.18 23.79
CA ASP A 71 6.26 0.24 24.90
C ASP A 71 7.69 0.24 25.45
N PHE A 72 8.69 0.17 24.57
CA PHE A 72 10.09 0.29 24.96
C PHE A 72 10.40 1.62 25.70
N LEU A 73 9.86 2.75 25.22
CA LEU A 73 10.05 4.04 25.91
C LEU A 73 9.41 4.03 27.30
N THR A 74 8.22 3.46 27.41
CA THR A 74 7.46 3.39 28.66
C THR A 74 8.14 2.46 29.68
N ASP A 75 8.57 1.27 29.26
CA ASP A 75 9.25 0.29 30.10
C ASP A 75 10.55 0.83 30.71
N ASN A 76 11.22 1.75 30.01
CA ASN A 76 12.44 2.39 30.49
C ASN A 76 12.20 3.72 31.24
N ASN A 77 10.94 4.08 31.48
CA ASN A 77 10.54 5.34 32.13
C ASN A 77 11.13 6.57 31.44
N PHE A 78 11.10 6.60 30.10
CA PHE A 78 11.57 7.73 29.32
C PHE A 78 10.47 8.78 29.17
N PHE A 79 10.82 10.03 29.46
CA PHE A 79 9.96 11.18 29.21
C PHE A 79 10.16 11.66 27.78
N LEU A 80 9.11 11.55 26.96
CA LEU A 80 9.17 11.94 25.56
C LEU A 80 9.28 13.47 25.40
N ILE A 81 10.28 13.92 24.66
CA ILE A 81 10.48 15.34 24.29
C ILE A 81 10.01 15.55 22.85
N GLU A 82 10.50 14.72 21.94
CA GLU A 82 10.23 14.81 20.51
C GLU A 82 10.08 13.40 19.95
N PHE A 83 9.08 13.20 19.10
CA PHE A 83 8.90 11.96 18.34
C PHE A 83 8.78 12.30 16.87
N ASN A 84 9.53 11.60 16.04
CA ASN A 84 9.45 11.69 14.59
C ASN A 84 9.39 10.28 14.00
N TYR A 85 8.50 10.13 13.03
CA TYR A 85 8.38 8.94 12.21
C TYR A 85 8.39 9.35 10.75
N SER A 86 9.42 8.93 10.03
CA SER A 86 9.51 9.12 8.58
C SER A 86 9.80 7.79 7.89
N LEU A 87 9.38 7.68 6.63
CA LEU A 87 9.69 6.49 5.81
C LEU A 87 11.18 6.34 5.54
N THR A 88 11.94 7.45 5.55
CA THR A 88 13.37 7.49 5.24
C THR A 88 14.26 7.24 6.45
N ASP A 89 13.88 7.79 7.60
CA ASP A 89 14.71 7.81 8.81
C ASP A 89 14.19 6.86 9.89
N GLY A 90 13.04 6.22 9.66
CA GLY A 90 12.42 5.29 10.59
C GLY A 90 11.87 5.98 11.83
N LEU A 91 11.79 5.22 12.94
CA LEU A 91 11.40 5.76 14.24
C LEU A 91 12.56 6.50 14.91
N THR A 92 12.30 7.75 15.28
CA THR A 92 13.25 8.59 16.01
C THR A 92 12.56 9.25 17.20
N ALA A 93 13.18 9.21 18.37
CA ALA A 93 12.69 9.97 19.52
C ALA A 93 13.84 10.66 20.26
N LYS A 94 13.57 11.86 20.78
CA LYS A 94 14.38 12.46 21.84
C LYS A 94 13.62 12.30 23.14
N VAL A 95 14.31 11.79 24.15
CA VAL A 95 13.73 11.52 25.45
C VAL A 95 14.62 12.04 26.57
N ALA A 96 14.03 12.32 27.71
CA ALA A 96 14.72 12.61 28.95
C ALA A 96 14.53 11.46 29.94
N THR A 97 15.54 11.19 30.75
CA THR A 97 15.45 10.22 31.84
C THR A 97 16.45 10.52 32.94
N PHE A 98 16.27 9.91 34.11
CA PHE A 98 17.25 9.91 35.19
C PHE A 98 17.96 8.56 35.21
N MET A 99 19.28 8.58 35.17
CA MET A 99 20.09 7.37 35.15
C MET A 99 21.13 7.36 36.27
N GLU A 100 21.30 6.22 36.91
CA GLU A 100 22.44 6.00 37.80
C GLU A 100 23.76 5.94 37.01
N PRO A 101 24.91 6.25 37.63
CA PRO A 101 26.21 6.27 36.94
C PRO A 101 26.58 4.95 36.24
N THR A 102 26.12 3.82 36.77
CA THR A 102 26.42 2.47 36.27
C THR A 102 25.26 1.85 35.47
N GLN A 103 24.12 2.54 35.38
CA GLN A 103 22.94 2.02 34.70
C GLN A 103 23.17 1.92 33.20
N LYS A 104 22.88 0.76 32.64
CA LYS A 104 22.94 0.50 31.20
C LYS A 104 21.55 0.19 30.68
N ILE A 105 21.14 0.88 29.62
CA ILE A 105 19.90 0.59 28.91
C ILE A 105 20.18 -0.56 27.95
N LYS A 106 19.47 -1.68 28.09
CA LYS A 106 19.46 -2.73 27.07
C LYS A 106 18.46 -2.34 26.01
N SER A 107 18.92 -2.20 24.77
CA SER A 107 18.08 -1.72 23.68
C SER A 107 18.43 -2.41 22.37
N LYS A 108 17.41 -2.69 21.57
CA LYS A 108 17.55 -3.02 20.14
C LYS A 108 17.68 -1.77 19.26
N TYR A 109 17.39 -0.61 19.83
CA TYR A 109 17.47 0.70 19.20
C TYR A 109 18.86 1.31 19.39
N SER A 110 19.27 2.15 18.46
CA SER A 110 20.46 2.98 18.60
C SER A 110 20.17 4.08 19.61
N ILE A 111 21.04 4.25 20.60
CA ILE A 111 20.88 5.28 21.64
C ILE A 111 22.13 6.16 21.62
N SER A 112 21.95 7.44 21.35
CA SER A 112 22.96 8.49 21.45
C SER A 112 22.65 9.42 22.62
N GLU A 113 23.66 9.74 23.42
CA GLU A 113 23.56 10.77 24.46
C GLU A 113 23.64 12.15 23.80
N VAL A 114 22.62 12.99 24.03
CA VAL A 114 22.58 14.38 23.55
C VAL A 114 23.08 15.33 24.62
N SER A 115 22.68 15.08 25.87
CA SER A 115 23.07 15.90 27.02
C SER A 115 23.05 15.08 28.30
N LYS A 116 23.91 15.45 29.24
CA LYS A 116 24.00 14.82 30.55
C LYS A 116 24.36 15.84 31.62
N ILE A 117 23.54 15.90 32.65
CA ILE A 117 23.67 16.83 33.77
C ILE A 117 23.76 16.03 35.05
N ASN A 118 24.80 16.28 35.86
CA ASN A 118 24.95 15.64 37.16
C ASN A 118 23.96 16.26 38.17
N MET A 119 23.12 15.42 38.79
CA MET A 119 22.16 15.82 39.83
C MET A 119 22.52 15.19 41.20
N GLY A 120 23.80 14.88 41.42
CA GLY A 120 24.31 14.27 42.65
C GLY A 120 24.38 12.75 42.56
N SER A 121 23.36 12.05 43.05
CA SER A 121 23.31 10.59 43.02
C SER A 121 22.96 10.03 41.63
N ASN A 122 22.23 10.81 40.82
CA ASN A 122 21.78 10.43 39.49
C ASN A 122 22.20 11.46 38.45
N TYR A 123 22.19 11.08 37.18
CA TYR A 123 22.33 11.98 36.05
C TYR A 123 20.97 12.22 35.39
N TYR A 124 20.66 13.47 35.10
CA TYR A 124 19.61 13.80 34.13
C TYR A 124 20.20 13.70 32.73
N VAL A 125 19.65 12.82 31.90
CA VAL A 125 20.20 12.52 30.57
C VAL A 125 19.12 12.76 29.52
N VAL A 126 19.49 13.46 28.45
CA VAL A 126 18.71 13.54 27.22
C VAL A 126 19.33 12.59 26.21
N LEU A 127 18.52 11.66 25.72
CA LEU A 127 18.90 10.62 24.78
C LEU A 127 18.16 10.82 23.46
N GLU A 128 18.84 10.52 22.36
CA GLU A 128 18.23 10.33 21.06
C GLU A 128 18.21 8.83 20.76
N ILE A 129 17.02 8.31 20.47
CA ILE A 129 16.75 6.90 20.26
C ILE A 129 16.30 6.74 18.81
N LYS A 130 17.01 5.91 18.04
CA LYS A 130 16.70 5.65 16.63
C LYS A 130 16.51 4.17 16.38
N GLU A 131 15.58 3.85 15.49
CA GLU A 131 15.52 2.54 14.85
C GLU A 131 16.89 2.23 14.22
N GLN A 132 17.51 1.13 14.63
CA GLN A 132 18.67 0.63 13.90
C GLN A 132 18.14 0.15 12.57
N GLY A 133 18.54 0.82 11.49
CA GLY A 133 18.15 0.44 10.14
C GLY A 133 18.37 -1.06 9.96
N VAL A 134 17.27 -1.79 9.72
CA VAL A 134 17.38 -3.05 8.99
C VAL A 134 17.92 -2.63 7.64
N ASN A 135 19.23 -2.83 7.43
CA ASN A 135 19.84 -2.66 6.10
C ASN A 135 18.92 -3.39 5.12
N GLN A 136 18.40 -2.64 4.14
CA GLN A 136 17.71 -3.21 2.99
C GLN A 136 18.68 -4.12 2.22
#